data_AF-A0A1I0K372-F1
#
_entry.id   AF-A0A1I0K372-F1
#
_cell.length_a   1.000
_cell.length_b   1.000
_cell.length_c   1.000
_cell.angle_alpha   90.00
_cell.angle_beta   90.00
_cell.angle_gamma   90.00
#
_symmetry.space_group_name_H-M   'P 1'
#
loop_
_entity.id
_entity.type
_entity.pdbx_description
1 polymer ?
#
loop_
_entity_poly.entity_id
_entity_poly.type
_entity_poly.pdbx_seq_one_letter_code
_entity_poly.pdbx_strand_id
1 'polypeptide(L)'
;MERETTSNHSWDTAKFEVCAHKWADLSENGLGLSLLNDCKYGHSIRDGEMGLTLIKSGTYPNENADIGIHEFTYSIYPHKGRWQEARTVEMAYGLNSPLVSALAPAKGPGGFWSKVSVDQPCCFVEMMKKAEDGNGYILRIYENRNTRTSMTVNLGFEISHVEECDLLERTLRSIETDGHRFKDFIKPYEIKTYRVSHAGV
;
A
#
# COMPACT_ATOMS: atom_id res chain seq x y z
N MET A 1 -0.16 -10.91 -5.54
CA MET A 1 -0.15 -11.82 -6.70
C MET A 1 0.99 -12.79 -6.48
N GLU A 2 0.73 -14.09 -6.56
CA GLU A 2 1.75 -15.14 -6.43
C GLU A 2 2.09 -15.65 -7.83
N ARG A 3 3.36 -15.94 -8.08
CA ARG A 3 3.87 -16.38 -9.37
C ARG A 3 4.85 -17.53 -9.17
N GLU A 4 4.82 -18.49 -10.09
CA GLU A 4 5.78 -19.58 -10.15
C GLU A 4 7.19 -19.04 -10.42
N THR A 5 8.18 -19.64 -9.75
CA THR A 5 9.61 -19.31 -9.89
C THR A 5 10.36 -20.31 -10.78
N THR A 6 9.63 -21.29 -11.33
CA THR A 6 10.15 -22.30 -12.26
C THR A 6 9.75 -21.97 -13.69
N SER A 7 10.40 -22.60 -14.68
CA SER A 7 10.06 -22.46 -16.09
C SER A 7 9.54 -23.78 -16.68
N ASN A 8 8.63 -24.43 -15.94
CA ASN A 8 8.13 -25.77 -16.30
C ASN A 8 7.20 -25.75 -17.53
N HIS A 9 6.61 -24.61 -17.84
CA HIS A 9 5.73 -24.43 -18.98
C HIS A 9 6.15 -23.26 -19.88
N SER A 10 5.74 -23.28 -21.15
CA SER A 10 6.12 -22.26 -22.14
C SER A 10 5.71 -20.84 -21.73
N TRP A 11 4.60 -20.69 -21.01
CA TRP A 11 4.15 -19.39 -20.50
C TRP A 11 4.95 -18.91 -19.27
N ASP A 12 5.68 -19.78 -18.59
CA ASP A 12 6.57 -19.40 -17.48
C ASP A 12 7.93 -18.97 -18.02
N THR A 13 8.41 -19.59 -19.11
CA THR A 13 9.58 -19.11 -19.86
C THR A 13 9.40 -17.68 -20.37
N ALA A 14 8.16 -17.28 -20.71
CA ALA A 14 7.85 -15.93 -21.14
C ALA A 14 7.87 -14.89 -20.00
N LYS A 15 7.89 -15.30 -18.72
CA LYS A 15 7.91 -14.44 -17.53
C LYS A 15 9.31 -14.30 -16.94
N PHE A 16 10.34 -14.22 -17.79
CA PHE A 16 11.72 -14.01 -17.34
C PHE A 16 11.87 -12.70 -16.54
N GLU A 17 11.00 -11.71 -16.79
CA GLU A 17 10.83 -10.49 -16.01
C GLU A 17 9.34 -10.21 -15.84
N VAL A 18 8.94 -9.75 -14.65
CA VAL A 18 7.55 -9.42 -14.31
C VAL A 18 7.46 -8.06 -13.64
N CYS A 19 6.31 -7.42 -13.83
CA CYS A 19 6.00 -6.18 -13.14
C CYS A 19 5.64 -6.46 -11.66
N ALA A 20 6.30 -5.73 -10.77
CA ALA A 20 5.92 -5.52 -9.38
C ALA A 20 6.14 -4.05 -9.01
N HIS A 21 5.41 -3.54 -8.03
CA HIS A 21 5.41 -2.11 -7.74
C HIS A 21 6.52 -1.70 -6.78
N LYS A 22 6.36 -2.00 -5.49
CA LYS A 22 7.28 -1.55 -4.43
C LYS A 22 8.13 -2.67 -3.84
N TRP A 23 7.74 -3.91 -4.08
CA TRP A 23 8.40 -5.08 -3.50
C TRP A 23 8.17 -6.35 -4.32
N ALA A 24 9.10 -7.29 -4.16
CA ALA A 24 8.96 -8.70 -4.54
C ALA A 24 9.47 -9.56 -3.38
N ASP A 25 8.88 -10.71 -3.15
CA ASP A 25 9.24 -11.61 -2.03
C ASP A 25 9.48 -13.02 -2.52
N LEU A 26 10.49 -13.66 -1.96
CA LEU A 26 10.73 -15.09 -2.06
C LEU A 26 10.84 -15.65 -0.64
N SER A 27 9.81 -16.39 -0.21
CA SER A 27 9.75 -16.95 1.12
C SER A 27 9.23 -18.38 1.15
N GLU A 28 9.76 -19.15 2.09
CA GLU A 28 9.17 -20.38 2.59
C GLU A 28 8.55 -20.14 3.98
N ASN A 29 8.07 -21.20 4.63
CA ASN A 29 7.38 -21.06 5.92
C ASN A 29 8.27 -20.54 7.07
N GLY A 30 9.60 -20.68 6.97
CA GLY A 30 10.52 -20.32 8.06
C GLY A 30 11.37 -19.08 7.81
N LEU A 31 11.69 -18.80 6.55
CA LEU A 31 12.61 -17.74 6.13
C LEU A 31 12.13 -17.13 4.81
N GLY A 32 12.37 -15.84 4.65
CA GLY A 32 12.13 -15.16 3.39
C GLY A 32 13.10 -14.01 3.15
N LEU A 33 13.11 -13.60 1.90
CA LEU A 33 13.85 -12.45 1.41
C LEU A 33 12.91 -11.59 0.58
N SER A 34 12.66 -10.39 1.07
CA SER A 34 11.94 -9.36 0.33
C SER A 34 12.92 -8.37 -0.30
N LEU A 35 12.70 -8.06 -1.56
CA LEU A 35 13.38 -6.99 -2.28
C LEU A 35 12.42 -5.81 -2.38
N LEU A 36 12.80 -4.66 -1.81
CA LEU A 36 12.01 -3.42 -1.80
C LEU A 36 12.65 -2.40 -2.74
N ASN A 37 11.85 -1.54 -3.36
CA ASN A 37 12.36 -0.45 -4.20
C ASN A 37 11.42 0.78 -4.20
N ASP A 38 11.92 1.91 -4.66
CA ASP A 38 11.16 3.18 -4.80
C ASP A 38 10.67 3.48 -6.22
N CYS A 39 11.38 3.03 -7.26
CA CYS A 39 11.11 3.42 -8.64
C CYS A 39 11.46 2.36 -9.70
N LYS A 40 11.48 1.08 -9.33
CA LYS A 40 11.82 -0.04 -10.22
C LYS A 40 10.67 -1.02 -10.33
N TYR A 41 10.33 -1.37 -11.57
CA TYR A 41 9.16 -2.19 -11.85
C TYR A 41 9.49 -3.56 -12.43
N GLY A 42 10.66 -3.73 -13.06
CA GLY A 42 11.13 -5.00 -13.62
C GLY A 42 11.80 -5.87 -12.55
N HIS A 43 11.19 -7.01 -12.24
CA HIS A 43 11.72 -7.98 -11.27
C HIS A 43 11.81 -9.37 -11.92
N SER A 44 12.81 -10.15 -11.55
CA SER A 44 12.91 -11.57 -11.93
C SER A 44 13.11 -12.40 -10.68
N ILE A 45 12.45 -13.56 -10.59
CA ILE A 45 12.73 -14.54 -9.55
C ILE A 45 12.74 -15.92 -10.21
N ARG A 46 13.89 -16.59 -10.17
CA ARG A 46 14.04 -17.91 -10.80
C ARG A 46 15.01 -18.77 -10.00
N ASP A 47 14.59 -19.99 -9.68
CA ASP A 47 15.44 -21.00 -9.04
C ASP A 47 16.19 -20.48 -7.78
N GLY A 48 15.56 -19.59 -7.02
CA GLY A 48 16.12 -18.97 -5.82
C GLY A 48 16.87 -17.65 -6.03
N GLU A 49 17.14 -17.26 -7.28
CA GLU A 49 17.80 -16.01 -7.63
C GLU A 49 16.76 -14.90 -7.84
N MET A 50 16.94 -13.75 -7.16
CA MET A 50 16.11 -12.56 -7.33
C MET A 50 16.89 -11.47 -8.07
N GLY A 51 16.31 -10.94 -9.14
CA GLY A 51 16.84 -9.82 -9.92
C GLY A 51 15.95 -8.58 -9.86
N LEU A 52 16.60 -7.41 -9.86
CA LEU A 52 15.97 -6.10 -10.02
C LEU A 52 16.56 -5.41 -11.24
N THR A 53 15.75 -5.13 -12.24
CA THR A 53 16.20 -4.34 -13.39
C THR A 53 16.31 -2.88 -12.98
N LEU A 54 17.55 -2.39 -12.84
CA LEU A 54 17.83 -1.01 -12.45
C LEU A 54 17.58 -0.04 -13.59
N ILE A 55 18.10 -0.34 -14.78
CA ILE A 55 17.97 0.55 -15.95
C ILE A 55 18.07 -0.27 -17.24
N LYS A 56 17.35 0.17 -18.27
CA LYS A 56 17.43 -0.41 -19.62
C LYS A 56 17.60 0.70 -20.64
N SER A 57 18.84 0.93 -21.07
CA SER A 57 19.20 2.00 -22.01
C SER A 57 19.03 1.56 -23.47
N GLY A 58 17.79 1.36 -23.91
CA GLY A 58 17.49 1.08 -25.31
C GLY A 58 17.58 2.34 -26.18
N THR A 59 18.25 2.28 -27.33
CA THR A 59 18.50 3.45 -28.20
C THR A 59 17.41 3.74 -29.23
N TYR A 60 16.43 2.84 -29.37
CA TYR A 60 15.24 3.07 -30.19
C TYR A 60 13.99 3.03 -29.31
N PRO A 61 13.04 3.97 -29.44
CA PRO A 61 12.96 5.03 -30.46
C PRO A 61 13.74 6.31 -30.13
N ASN A 62 14.44 6.38 -28.99
CA ASN A 62 15.20 7.54 -28.55
C ASN A 62 16.65 7.18 -28.27
N GLU A 63 17.58 7.72 -29.06
CA GLU A 63 19.02 7.45 -28.95
C GLU A 63 19.62 7.93 -27.62
N ASN A 64 18.98 8.93 -27.00
CA ASN A 64 19.41 9.52 -25.74
C ASN A 64 18.59 9.04 -24.53
N ALA A 65 17.85 7.93 -24.67
CA ALA A 65 17.09 7.37 -23.57
C ALA A 65 18.01 7.07 -22.38
N ASP A 66 17.60 7.55 -21.20
CA ASP A 66 18.27 7.31 -19.92
C ASP A 66 19.76 7.74 -19.88
N ILE A 67 20.20 8.66 -20.74
CA ILE A 67 21.51 9.31 -20.59
C ILE A 67 21.42 10.34 -19.45
N GLY A 68 22.26 10.19 -18.43
CA GLY A 68 22.33 11.13 -17.31
C GLY A 68 22.68 10.46 -15.99
N ILE A 69 22.51 11.21 -14.91
CA ILE A 69 22.65 10.70 -13.54
C ILE A 69 21.30 10.15 -13.11
N HIS A 70 21.31 8.93 -12.59
CA HIS A 70 20.14 8.29 -12.03
C HIS A 70 20.41 7.87 -10.60
N GLU A 71 19.46 8.14 -9.72
CA GLU A 71 19.49 7.74 -8.32
C GLU A 71 18.33 6.79 -8.08
N PHE A 72 18.62 5.64 -7.47
CA PHE A 72 17.65 4.59 -7.22
C PHE A 72 17.81 4.08 -5.78
N THR A 73 16.70 3.84 -5.09
CA THR A 73 16.72 3.23 -3.76
C THR A 73 16.14 1.83 -3.83
N TYR A 74 16.90 0.85 -3.34
CA TYR A 74 16.39 -0.49 -3.11
C TYR A 74 16.97 -1.06 -1.82
N SER A 75 16.25 -1.99 -1.23
CA SER A 75 16.63 -2.64 0.03
C SER A 75 16.42 -4.13 -0.06
N ILE A 76 17.38 -4.88 0.47
CA ILE A 76 17.25 -6.31 0.72
C ILE A 76 16.77 -6.45 2.16
N TYR A 77 15.62 -7.09 2.33
CA TYR A 77 14.94 -7.25 3.62
C TYR A 77 14.78 -8.74 3.96
N PRO A 78 15.77 -9.37 4.63
CA PRO A 78 15.63 -10.72 5.14
C PRO A 78 14.68 -10.76 6.32
N HIS A 79 13.81 -11.77 6.37
CA HIS A 79 12.83 -11.90 7.44
C HIS A 79 12.50 -13.35 7.79
N LYS A 80 11.84 -13.54 8.93
CA LYS A 80 11.27 -14.83 9.33
C LYS A 80 9.86 -14.98 8.76
N GLY A 81 9.48 -16.21 8.45
CA GLY A 81 8.15 -16.53 7.92
C GLY A 81 7.89 -15.89 6.56
N ARG A 82 6.62 -15.86 6.18
CA ARG A 82 6.14 -15.30 4.90
C ARG A 82 6.01 -13.77 4.98
N TRP A 83 5.96 -13.11 3.82
CA TRP A 83 5.85 -11.65 3.69
C TRP A 83 4.74 -10.99 4.53
N GLN A 84 3.62 -11.69 4.80
CA GLN A 84 2.53 -11.17 5.62
C GLN A 84 2.95 -10.99 7.09
N GLU A 85 3.66 -11.97 7.64
CA GLU A 85 4.14 -11.96 9.04
C GLU A 85 5.32 -10.99 9.19
N ALA A 86 6.16 -10.94 8.17
CA ALA A 86 7.30 -10.05 8.07
C ALA A 86 6.93 -8.58 7.85
N ARG A 87 5.66 -8.26 7.60
CA ARG A 87 5.21 -6.89 7.33
C ARG A 87 5.92 -6.26 6.14
N THR A 88 6.23 -7.08 5.12
CA THR A 88 6.95 -6.63 3.91
C THR A 88 6.24 -5.46 3.24
N VAL A 89 4.90 -5.50 3.20
CA VAL A 89 4.10 -4.42 2.61
C VAL A 89 4.32 -3.12 3.38
N GLU A 90 4.22 -3.15 4.71
CA GLU A 90 4.48 -1.99 5.58
C GLU A 90 5.88 -1.42 5.36
N MET A 91 6.90 -2.29 5.29
CA MET A 91 8.28 -1.87 5.05
C MET A 91 8.45 -1.24 3.67
N ALA A 92 7.80 -1.79 2.63
CA ALA A 92 7.79 -1.22 1.29
C ALA A 92 7.13 0.17 1.26
N TYR A 93 6.01 0.35 1.96
CA TYR A 93 5.38 1.67 2.11
C TYR A 93 6.26 2.64 2.89
N GLY A 94 6.92 2.19 3.96
CA GLY A 94 7.85 3.01 4.75
C GLY A 94 9.04 3.52 3.93
N LEU A 95 9.57 2.71 3.02
CA LEU A 95 10.62 3.10 2.09
C LEU A 95 10.14 4.14 1.07
N ASN A 96 8.86 4.08 0.68
CA ASN A 96 8.25 4.93 -0.35
C ASN A 96 7.51 6.16 0.21
N SER A 97 7.44 6.32 1.53
CA SER A 97 6.70 7.39 2.19
C SER A 97 7.62 8.16 3.14
N PRO A 98 8.33 9.19 2.64
CA PRO A 98 9.29 9.92 3.45
C PRO A 98 8.60 10.66 4.60
N LEU A 99 9.27 10.71 5.75
CA LEU A 99 8.81 11.49 6.89
C LEU A 99 8.87 12.98 6.55
N VAL A 100 7.74 13.66 6.65
CA VAL A 100 7.67 15.11 6.55
C VAL A 100 7.82 15.71 7.94
N SER A 101 8.78 16.61 8.10
CA SER A 101 9.00 17.35 9.34
C SER A 101 8.82 18.84 9.10
N ALA A 102 8.37 19.55 10.13
CA ALA A 102 8.19 21.00 10.11
C ALA A 102 8.56 21.58 11.47
N LEU A 103 9.08 22.81 11.49
CA LEU A 103 9.29 23.54 12.72
C LEU A 103 7.94 23.92 13.34
N ALA A 104 7.76 23.58 14.61
CA ALA A 104 6.56 23.90 15.37
C ALA A 104 6.92 24.74 16.62
N PRO A 105 6.02 25.59 17.12
CA PRO A 105 6.21 26.26 18.40
C PRO A 105 6.45 25.24 19.53
N ALA A 106 7.35 25.55 20.47
CA ALA A 106 7.69 24.66 21.59
C ALA A 106 6.47 24.27 22.46
N LYS A 107 5.42 25.10 22.47
CA LYS A 107 4.11 24.80 23.08
C LYS A 107 3.11 24.39 21.99
N GLY A 108 3.33 23.22 21.38
CA GLY A 108 2.29 22.51 20.64
C GLY A 108 1.46 21.63 21.58
N PRO A 109 0.34 21.06 21.11
CA PRO A 109 -0.46 20.12 21.91
C PRO A 109 0.36 18.91 22.42
N GLY A 110 1.54 18.66 21.83
CA GLY A 110 2.41 17.56 22.21
C GLY A 110 1.75 16.20 21.95
N GLY A 111 2.54 15.13 22.03
CA GLY A 111 2.03 13.76 21.94
C GLY A 111 1.85 13.22 20.52
N PHE A 112 1.44 11.95 20.46
CA PHE A 112 1.16 11.22 19.22
C PHE A 112 -0.30 11.41 18.84
N TRP A 113 -0.56 11.77 17.58
CA TRP A 113 -1.89 11.89 17.02
C TRP A 113 -1.94 11.20 15.67
N SER A 114 -3.08 10.55 15.36
CA SER A 114 -3.33 9.99 14.04
C SER A 114 -4.64 10.54 13.48
N LYS A 115 -4.62 10.94 12.21
CA LYS A 115 -5.82 11.38 11.50
C LYS A 115 -6.77 10.21 11.25
N VAL A 116 -6.22 9.04 10.92
CA VAL A 116 -6.97 7.80 10.64
C VAL A 116 -6.16 6.61 11.15
N SER A 117 -6.80 5.65 11.80
CA SER A 117 -6.21 4.35 12.10
C SER A 117 -7.25 3.25 11.97
N VAL A 118 -6.77 2.03 11.71
CA VAL A 118 -7.61 0.82 11.65
C VAL A 118 -7.01 -0.20 12.61
N ASP A 119 -7.85 -0.90 13.36
CA ASP A 119 -7.44 -1.85 14.40
C ASP A 119 -6.98 -3.22 13.87
N GLN A 120 -7.05 -3.42 12.55
CA GLN A 120 -6.68 -4.67 11.89
C GLN A 120 -5.38 -4.52 11.09
N PRO A 121 -4.36 -5.38 11.31
CA PRO A 121 -3.08 -5.29 10.60
C PRO A 121 -3.18 -5.67 9.11
N CYS A 122 -4.24 -6.35 8.68
CA CYS A 122 -4.49 -6.63 7.27
C CYS A 122 -5.21 -5.50 6.53
N CYS A 123 -5.71 -4.48 7.24
CA CYS A 123 -6.45 -3.36 6.66
C CYS A 123 -5.52 -2.17 6.48
N PHE A 124 -5.09 -1.93 5.25
CA PHE A 124 -4.22 -0.81 4.92
C PHE A 124 -5.03 0.41 4.52
N VAL A 125 -4.78 1.54 5.17
CA VAL A 125 -5.29 2.85 4.73
C VAL A 125 -4.44 3.29 3.55
N GLU A 126 -5.01 3.21 2.35
CA GLU A 126 -4.31 3.56 1.11
C GLU A 126 -4.28 5.08 0.91
N MET A 127 -5.41 5.73 1.15
CA MET A 127 -5.55 7.15 0.81
C MET A 127 -6.67 7.82 1.60
N MET A 128 -6.44 9.09 1.92
CA MET A 128 -7.47 10.01 2.38
C MET A 128 -7.38 11.32 1.58
N LYS A 129 -8.47 11.74 0.94
CA LYS A 129 -8.55 12.99 0.17
C LYS A 129 -9.87 13.72 0.44
N LYS A 130 -10.01 14.96 -0.01
CA LYS A 130 -11.32 15.63 -0.06
C LYS A 130 -12.23 14.94 -1.09
N ALA A 131 -13.53 14.89 -0.82
CA ALA A 131 -14.52 14.49 -1.82
C ALA A 131 -14.46 15.41 -3.05
N GLU A 132 -14.80 14.87 -4.22
CA GLU A 132 -14.72 15.61 -5.49
C GLU A 132 -15.66 16.82 -5.52
N ASP A 133 -16.85 16.70 -4.94
CA ASP A 133 -17.81 17.79 -4.75
C ASP A 133 -17.49 18.71 -3.55
N GLY A 134 -16.38 18.44 -2.84
CA GLY A 134 -15.93 19.20 -1.67
C GLY A 134 -16.61 18.83 -0.33
N ASN A 135 -17.63 17.97 -0.32
CA ASN A 135 -18.35 17.63 0.90
C ASN A 135 -17.75 16.39 1.59
N GLY A 136 -16.95 16.63 2.63
CA GLY A 136 -16.31 15.60 3.43
C GLY A 136 -15.00 15.07 2.83
N TYR A 137 -14.60 13.90 3.31
CA TYR A 137 -13.37 13.23 2.88
C TYR A 137 -13.67 11.82 2.37
N ILE A 138 -12.87 11.39 1.39
CA ILE A 138 -12.86 10.02 0.89
C ILE A 138 -11.70 9.29 1.53
N LEU A 139 -12.00 8.20 2.20
CA LEU A 139 -11.05 7.28 2.82
C LEU A 139 -11.11 5.95 2.05
N ARG A 140 -9.96 5.45 1.62
CA ARG A 140 -9.86 4.14 0.97
C ARG A 140 -9.01 3.20 1.80
N ILE A 141 -9.56 2.02 2.05
CA ILE A 141 -8.92 0.94 2.80
C ILE A 141 -8.94 -0.31 1.92
N TYR A 142 -7.87 -1.10 1.93
CA TYR A 142 -7.87 -2.41 1.29
C TYR A 142 -7.32 -3.49 2.21
N GLU A 143 -7.77 -4.72 1.99
CA GLU A 143 -7.27 -5.89 2.68
C GLU A 143 -6.06 -6.47 1.95
N ASN A 144 -4.95 -6.71 2.67
CA ASN A 144 -3.68 -7.09 2.04
C ASN A 144 -3.13 -8.44 2.48
N ARG A 145 -3.89 -9.30 3.16
CA ARG A 145 -3.40 -10.59 3.70
C ARG A 145 -4.26 -11.80 3.31
N ASN A 146 -5.22 -11.65 2.39
CA ASN A 146 -6.18 -12.70 2.02
C ASN A 146 -7.07 -13.15 3.18
N THR A 147 -7.39 -12.24 4.09
CA THR A 147 -8.18 -12.53 5.28
C THR A 147 -9.54 -11.86 5.21
N ARG A 148 -10.48 -12.44 5.95
CA ARG A 148 -11.80 -11.87 6.14
C ARG A 148 -11.90 -11.44 7.60
N THR A 149 -12.14 -10.14 7.85
CA THR A 149 -12.13 -9.62 9.21
C THR A 149 -13.12 -8.47 9.40
N SER A 150 -13.54 -8.30 10.66
CA SER A 150 -14.21 -7.08 11.12
C SER A 150 -13.15 -6.05 11.47
N MET A 151 -13.38 -4.80 11.11
CA MET A 151 -12.46 -3.70 11.39
C MET A 151 -13.18 -2.51 12.03
N THR A 152 -12.46 -1.83 12.91
CA THR A 152 -12.84 -0.54 13.48
C THR A 152 -11.93 0.53 12.92
N VAL A 153 -12.51 1.51 12.22
CA VAL A 153 -11.81 2.69 11.75
C VAL A 153 -11.97 3.78 12.80
N ASN A 154 -10.85 4.38 13.21
CA ASN A 154 -10.80 5.48 14.17
C ASN A 154 -10.33 6.75 13.45
N LEU A 155 -11.00 7.87 13.70
CA LEU A 155 -10.69 9.17 13.13
C LEU A 155 -10.26 10.13 14.23
N GLY A 156 -9.18 10.87 13.98
CA GLY A 156 -8.64 11.87 14.91
C GLY A 156 -9.44 13.17 14.98
N PHE A 157 -10.65 13.18 14.41
CA PHE A 157 -11.57 14.32 14.31
C PHE A 157 -13.02 13.81 14.38
N GLU A 158 -13.94 14.69 14.77
CA GLU A 158 -15.36 14.36 14.91
C GLU A 158 -16.05 14.21 13.54
N ILE A 159 -16.96 13.27 13.41
CA ILE A 159 -17.72 12.99 12.19
C ILE A 159 -19.21 12.91 12.48
N SER A 160 -20.00 13.34 11.51
CA SER A 160 -21.47 13.33 11.59
C SER A 160 -22.08 12.16 10.82
N HIS A 161 -21.43 11.72 9.74
CA HIS A 161 -21.98 10.72 8.83
C HIS A 161 -20.88 9.93 8.13
N VAL A 162 -21.12 8.64 7.92
CA VAL A 162 -20.23 7.74 7.16
C VAL A 162 -21.05 6.96 6.15
N GLU A 163 -20.55 6.89 4.92
CA GLU A 163 -21.15 6.11 3.85
C GLU A 163 -20.09 5.25 3.16
N GLU A 164 -20.40 3.99 2.90
CA GLU A 164 -19.65 3.21 1.91
C GLU A 164 -20.05 3.71 0.52
N CYS A 165 -19.05 3.96 -0.33
CA CYS A 165 -19.25 4.39 -1.70
C CYS A 165 -18.36 3.61 -2.67
N ASP A 166 -18.67 3.68 -3.96
CA ASP A 166 -17.82 3.11 -5.01
C ASP A 166 -16.59 4.00 -5.28
N LEU A 167 -15.74 3.59 -6.24
CA LEU A 167 -14.54 4.36 -6.60
C LEU A 167 -14.84 5.74 -7.20
N LEU A 168 -16.08 5.98 -7.65
CA LEU A 168 -16.58 7.25 -8.19
C LEU A 168 -17.37 8.03 -7.13
N GLU A 169 -17.23 7.67 -5.85
CA GLU A 169 -17.84 8.36 -4.70
C GLU A 169 -19.36 8.27 -4.65
N ARG A 170 -19.95 7.31 -5.38
CA ARG A 170 -21.41 7.09 -5.36
C ARG A 170 -21.79 6.24 -4.16
N THR A 171 -22.69 6.77 -3.34
CA THR A 171 -23.15 6.13 -2.10
C THR A 171 -23.77 4.76 -2.37
N LEU A 172 -23.31 3.76 -1.62
CA LEU A 172 -23.82 2.38 -1.63
C LEU A 172 -24.69 2.11 -0.40
N ARG A 173 -24.21 2.47 0.80
CA ARG A 173 -24.95 2.36 2.06
C ARG A 173 -24.39 3.27 3.14
N SER A 174 -25.25 3.69 4.07
CA SER A 174 -24.80 4.38 5.29
C SER A 174 -24.19 3.40 6.30
N ILE A 175 -23.26 3.89 7.11
CA ILE A 175 -22.60 3.15 8.19
C ILE A 175 -22.78 3.94 9.49
N GLU A 176 -23.16 3.23 10.55
CA GLU A 176 -23.29 3.82 11.88
C GLU A 176 -21.94 4.26 12.44
N THR A 177 -21.92 5.42 13.10
CA THR A 177 -20.74 5.99 13.75
C THR A 177 -21.08 6.47 15.16
N ASP A 178 -20.10 6.40 16.06
CA ASP A 178 -20.16 6.99 17.40
C ASP A 178 -19.65 8.44 17.46
N GLY A 179 -19.38 9.05 16.29
CA GLY A 179 -18.84 10.40 16.15
C GLY A 179 -17.34 10.45 15.96
N HIS A 180 -16.59 9.39 16.26
CA HIS A 180 -15.13 9.33 15.99
C HIS A 180 -14.69 8.01 15.36
N ARG A 181 -15.57 7.00 15.35
CA ARG A 181 -15.26 5.66 14.91
C ARG A 181 -16.45 5.08 14.16
N PHE A 182 -16.16 4.12 13.29
CA PHE A 182 -17.17 3.27 12.69
C PHE A 182 -16.61 1.87 12.54
N LYS A 183 -17.51 0.89 12.47
CA LYS A 183 -17.16 -0.51 12.26
C LYS A 183 -17.68 -0.97 10.92
N ASP A 184 -16.89 -1.79 10.26
CA ASP A 184 -17.32 -2.47 9.05
C ASP A 184 -16.59 -3.80 8.90
N PHE A 185 -16.90 -4.53 7.84
CA PHE A 185 -16.34 -5.83 7.54
C PHE A 185 -15.69 -5.80 6.17
N ILE A 186 -14.50 -6.40 6.04
CA ILE A 186 -13.75 -6.45 4.79
C ILE A 186 -13.44 -7.89 4.39
N LYS A 187 -13.59 -8.19 3.10
CA LYS A 187 -13.31 -9.50 2.50
C LYS A 187 -11.86 -9.57 2.01
N PRO A 188 -11.35 -10.79 1.71
CA PRO A 188 -10.01 -10.96 1.17
C PRO A 188 -9.78 -10.12 -0.09
N TYR A 189 -8.73 -9.30 -0.07
CA TYR A 189 -8.35 -8.38 -1.15
C TYR A 189 -9.43 -7.36 -1.58
N GLU A 190 -10.45 -7.14 -0.76
CA GLU A 190 -11.49 -6.16 -1.03
C GLU A 190 -10.93 -4.74 -0.84
N ILE A 191 -11.38 -3.82 -1.68
CA ILE A 191 -11.14 -2.40 -1.55
C ILE A 191 -12.45 -1.77 -1.10
N LYS A 192 -12.41 -1.09 0.04
CA LYS A 192 -13.54 -0.31 0.55
C LYS A 192 -13.24 1.17 0.49
N THR A 193 -14.20 1.93 -0.03
CA THR A 193 -14.14 3.38 -0.09
C THR A 193 -15.26 3.93 0.78
N TYR A 194 -14.91 4.88 1.63
CA TYR A 194 -15.82 5.52 2.56
C TYR A 194 -15.81 7.01 2.33
N ARG A 195 -17.00 7.59 2.35
CA ARG A 195 -17.19 9.02 2.50
C ARG A 195 -17.44 9.32 3.97
N VAL A 196 -16.58 10.15 4.56
CA VAL A 196 -16.70 10.61 5.95
C VAL A 196 -16.98 12.10 5.97
N SER A 197 -18.11 12.48 6.57
CA SER A 197 -18.55 13.87 6.68
C SER A 197 -18.22 14.42 8.05
N HIS A 198 -17.68 15.63 8.12
CA HIS A 198 -17.32 16.26 9.38
C HIS A 198 -18.58 16.70 10.15
N ALA A 199 -18.49 16.73 11.47
CA ALA A 199 -19.48 17.41 12.30
C ALA A 199 -19.23 18.93 12.21
N GLY A 200 -19.78 19.58 11.17
CA GLY A 200 -19.83 21.04 11.03
C GLY A 200 -18.80 21.67 10.09
N VAL A 201 -19.27 22.12 8.93
CA VAL A 201 -19.28 23.54 8.47
C VAL A 201 -20.59 23.76 7.73
#